data_AF-M5RRX8-F1
#
_entry.id   AF-M5RRX8-F1
#
_cell.length_a   1.000
_cell.length_b   1.000
_cell.length_c   1.000
_cell.angle_alpha   90.00
_cell.angle_beta   90.00
_cell.angle_gamma   90.00
#
_symmetry.space_group_name_H-M   'P 1'
#
loop_
_entity.id
_entity.type
_entity.pdbx_description
1 polymer ?
#
loop_
_entity_poly.entity_id
_entity_poly.type
_entity_poly.pdbx_seq_one_letter_code
_entity_poly.pdbx_strand_id
1 'polypeptide(L)'
;MDREILNEELEKIEHPAGISNAKDFRYEVVKFALRARAKNEGRNPAWTSYEKIRDVIEKRMFGQIEELLPVISFGAKKDSEAEQKHNEFVERLTKRGYTEHQVRRLVDWYMRVSKSG
;
A
#
# COMPACT_ATOMS: atom_id res chain seq x y z
N MET A 1 -4.11 -10.46 22.74
CA MET A 1 -4.40 -10.30 21.29
C MET A 1 -5.03 -11.59 20.84
N ASP A 2 -6.29 -11.54 20.39
CA ASP A 2 -7.01 -12.74 19.98
C ASP A 2 -6.53 -13.18 18.60
N ARG A 3 -6.15 -14.46 18.47
CA ARG A 3 -5.64 -15.04 17.24
C ARG A 3 -6.72 -15.05 16.15
N GLU A 4 -7.98 -15.23 16.53
CA GLU A 4 -9.09 -15.28 15.58
C GLU A 4 -9.33 -13.89 14.98
N ILE A 5 -9.38 -12.86 15.82
CA ILE A 5 -9.50 -11.46 15.38
C ILE A 5 -8.33 -11.07 14.46
N LEU A 6 -7.10 -11.46 14.79
CA LEU A 6 -5.95 -11.18 13.93
C LEU A 6 -6.06 -11.87 12.57
N ASN A 7 -6.55 -13.12 12.55
CA ASN A 7 -6.74 -13.83 11.29
C ASN A 7 -7.77 -13.13 10.40
N GLU A 8 -8.91 -12.72 10.98
CA GLU A 8 -9.96 -12.01 10.26
C GLU A 8 -9.46 -10.68 9.68
N GLU A 9 -8.73 -9.89 10.47
CA GLU A 9 -8.17 -8.61 10.01
C GLU A 9 -7.15 -8.78 8.89
N LEU A 10 -6.32 -9.83 8.94
CA LEU A 10 -5.36 -10.12 7.88
C LEU A 10 -6.06 -10.65 6.61
N GLU A 11 -7.12 -11.45 6.73
CA GLU A 11 -7.87 -11.96 5.56
C GLU A 11 -8.53 -10.82 4.78
N LYS A 12 -9.06 -9.79 5.48
CA LYS A 12 -9.60 -8.57 4.85
C LYS A 12 -8.59 -7.82 3.99
N ILE A 13 -7.28 -8.03 4.21
CA ILE A 13 -6.20 -7.41 3.43
C ILE A 13 -5.74 -8.35 2.31
N GLU A 14 -5.55 -9.63 2.63
CA GLU A 14 -4.95 -10.62 1.74
C GLU A 14 -5.91 -11.06 0.61
N HIS A 15 -7.20 -11.21 0.90
CA HIS A 15 -8.19 -11.63 -0.11
C HIS A 15 -8.33 -10.61 -1.24
N PRO A 16 -8.53 -9.29 -0.98
CA PRO A 16 -8.55 -8.29 -2.05
C PRO A 16 -7.23 -8.20 -2.82
N ALA A 17 -6.11 -8.58 -2.20
CA ALA A 17 -4.82 -8.66 -2.87
C ALA A 17 -4.68 -9.86 -3.82
N GLY A 18 -5.69 -10.73 -3.90
CA GLY A 18 -5.72 -11.92 -4.75
C GLY A 18 -5.13 -13.18 -4.11
N ILE A 19 -4.94 -13.18 -2.78
CA ILE A 19 -4.47 -14.35 -2.04
C ILE A 19 -5.68 -15.23 -1.73
N SER A 20 -5.77 -16.38 -2.40
CA SER A 20 -6.86 -17.35 -2.20
C SER A 20 -6.67 -18.25 -0.99
N ASN A 21 -5.43 -18.52 -0.59
CA ASN A 21 -5.09 -19.34 0.58
C ASN A 21 -4.20 -18.54 1.54
N ALA A 22 -4.85 -17.78 2.42
CA ALA A 22 -4.23 -16.92 3.42
C ALA A 22 -3.26 -17.69 4.34
N LYS A 23 -3.62 -18.92 4.74
CA LYS A 23 -2.82 -19.73 5.65
C LYS A 23 -1.45 -20.08 5.06
N ASP A 24 -1.43 -20.58 3.82
CA ASP A 24 -0.17 -20.96 3.16
C ASP A 24 0.67 -19.74 2.83
N PHE A 25 0.03 -18.65 2.40
CA PHE A 25 0.69 -17.37 2.19
C PHE A 25 1.40 -16.89 3.48
N ARG A 26 0.70 -16.81 4.60
CA ARG A 26 1.28 -16.40 5.89
C ARG A 26 2.41 -17.34 6.32
N TYR A 27 2.26 -18.64 6.09
CA TYR A 27 3.31 -19.61 6.40
C TYR A 27 4.56 -19.40 5.55
N GLU A 28 4.42 -19.12 4.25
CA GLU A 28 5.54 -18.74 3.38
C GLU A 28 6.24 -17.46 3.84
N VAL A 29 5.46 -16.44 4.20
CA VAL A 29 5.97 -15.17 4.75
C VAL A 29 6.78 -15.38 6.02
N VAL A 30 6.27 -16.17 6.96
CA VAL A 30 6.97 -16.48 8.22
C VAL A 30 8.27 -17.23 7.94
N LYS A 31 8.24 -18.26 7.08
CA LYS A 31 9.47 -19.00 6.70
C LYS A 31 10.50 -18.09 6.05
N PHE A 32 10.07 -17.20 5.16
CA PHE A 32 10.93 -16.23 4.52
C PHE A 32 11.58 -15.30 5.56
N ALA A 33 10.78 -14.69 6.43
CA ALA A 33 11.26 -13.78 7.47
C ALA A 33 12.25 -14.46 8.43
N LEU A 34 11.95 -15.68 8.89
CA LEU A 34 12.85 -16.44 9.75
C LEU A 34 14.19 -16.75 9.08
N ARG A 35 14.18 -17.15 7.80
CA ARG A 35 15.40 -17.40 7.02
C ARG A 35 16.22 -16.13 6.82
N ALA A 36 15.57 -15.02 6.49
CA ALA A 36 16.25 -13.73 6.30
C ALA A 36 16.88 -13.24 7.61
N ARG A 37 16.15 -13.33 8.72
CA ARG A 37 16.65 -12.98 10.06
C ARG A 37 17.86 -13.83 10.47
N ALA A 38 17.79 -15.14 10.25
CA ALA A 38 18.91 -16.04 10.55
C ALA A 38 20.19 -15.68 9.76
N LYS A 39 20.04 -15.13 8.56
CA LYS A 39 21.15 -14.68 7.70
C LYS A 39 21.61 -13.23 7.97
N ASN A 40 20.84 -12.45 8.73
CA ASN A 40 21.05 -11.01 8.90
C ASN A 40 21.02 -10.60 10.38
N GLU A 41 21.71 -11.33 11.25
CA GLU A 41 21.88 -10.99 12.67
C GLU A 41 20.55 -10.74 13.41
N GLY A 42 19.49 -11.46 13.03
CA GLY A 42 18.16 -11.30 13.60
C GLY A 42 17.36 -10.09 13.06
N ARG A 43 17.92 -9.27 12.16
CA ARG A 43 17.23 -8.14 11.53
C ARG A 43 16.16 -8.63 10.54
N ASN A 44 14.99 -8.00 10.59
CA ASN A 44 13.89 -8.32 9.68
C ASN A 44 14.26 -7.97 8.22
N PRO A 45 13.79 -8.76 7.23
CA PRO A 45 13.94 -8.39 5.83
C PRO A 45 13.16 -7.11 5.51
N ALA A 46 13.62 -6.36 4.51
CA ALA A 46 12.81 -5.30 3.92
C ALA A 46 11.54 -5.91 3.31
N TRP A 47 10.37 -5.28 3.51
CA TRP A 47 9.11 -5.80 2.96
C TRP A 47 9.10 -5.89 1.43
N THR A 48 9.89 -5.07 0.76
CA THR A 48 10.09 -5.07 -0.70
C THR A 48 10.92 -6.24 -1.21
N SER A 49 11.61 -6.97 -0.33
CA SER A 49 12.52 -8.06 -0.72
C SER A 49 11.81 -9.38 -1.04
N TYR A 50 10.51 -9.47 -0.79
CA TYR A 50 9.69 -10.60 -1.19
C TYR A 50 8.46 -10.12 -1.96
N GLU A 51 8.44 -10.46 -3.24
CA GLU A 51 7.43 -10.03 -4.21
C GLU A 51 6.00 -10.23 -3.71
N LYS A 52 5.66 -11.42 -3.18
CA LYS A 52 4.29 -11.67 -2.71
C LYS A 52 3.87 -10.74 -1.56
N ILE A 53 4.77 -10.39 -0.64
CA ILE A 53 4.48 -9.42 0.43
C ILE A 53 4.36 -8.02 -0.15
N ARG A 54 5.30 -7.66 -1.03
CA ARG A 54 5.30 -6.36 -1.71
C ARG A 54 3.96 -6.13 -2.40
N ASP A 55 3.51 -7.07 -3.21
CA ASP A 55 2.28 -6.95 -3.99
C ASP A 55 1.04 -6.82 -3.08
N VAL A 56 0.98 -7.53 -1.95
CA VAL A 56 -0.11 -7.41 -0.97
C VAL A 56 -0.11 -6.03 -0.30
N ILE A 57 1.06 -5.56 0.12
CA ILE A 57 1.21 -4.23 0.74
C ILE A 57 0.86 -3.13 -0.26
N GLU A 58 1.37 -3.22 -1.48
CA GLU A 58 1.07 -2.29 -2.56
C GLU A 58 -0.43 -2.26 -2.86
N LYS A 59 -1.07 -3.42 -3.10
CA LYS A 59 -2.52 -3.46 -3.34
C LYS A 59 -3.34 -2.91 -2.18
N ARG A 60 -2.94 -3.17 -0.93
CA ARG A 60 -3.62 -2.60 0.25
C ARG A 60 -3.47 -1.08 0.31
N MET A 61 -2.25 -0.58 0.12
CA MET A 61 -1.96 0.85 0.12
C MET A 61 -2.68 1.55 -1.03
N PHE A 62 -2.57 1.02 -2.26
CA PHE A 62 -3.13 1.63 -3.45
C PHE A 62 -4.64 1.46 -3.55
N GLY A 63 -5.24 0.33 -3.17
CA GLY A 63 -6.70 0.23 -3.13
C GLY A 63 -7.33 1.26 -2.19
N GLN A 64 -6.70 1.50 -1.02
CA GLN A 64 -7.12 2.56 -0.11
C GLN A 64 -6.87 3.98 -0.63
N ILE A 65 -5.96 4.15 -1.59
CA ILE A 65 -5.58 5.45 -2.17
C ILE A 65 -6.35 5.72 -3.46
N GLU A 66 -6.65 4.72 -4.29
CA GLU A 66 -7.47 4.84 -5.50
C GLU A 66 -8.87 5.34 -5.16
N GLU A 67 -9.48 4.84 -4.08
CA GLU A 67 -10.75 5.38 -3.56
C GLU A 67 -10.63 6.84 -3.10
N LEU A 68 -9.43 7.28 -2.73
CA LEU A 68 -9.17 8.64 -2.26
C LEU A 68 -8.66 9.57 -3.35
N LEU A 69 -8.14 9.05 -4.45
CA LEU A 69 -7.62 9.85 -5.55
C LEU A 69 -8.80 10.51 -6.25
N PRO A 70 -8.86 11.85 -6.27
CA PRO A 70 -9.74 12.48 -7.23
C PRO A 70 -9.17 12.14 -8.62
N VAL A 71 -9.97 11.50 -9.48
CA VAL A 71 -9.63 11.25 -10.90
C VAL A 71 -9.56 12.60 -11.60
N ILE A 72 -8.50 13.35 -11.33
CA ILE A 72 -8.22 14.64 -11.97
C ILE A 72 -7.13 14.35 -12.98
N SER A 73 -7.53 14.20 -14.23
CA SER A 73 -6.62 14.43 -15.33
C SER A 73 -6.02 15.82 -15.13
N PHE A 74 -4.73 15.88 -14.80
CA PHE A 74 -3.93 17.10 -14.90
C PHE A 74 -3.86 17.52 -16.38
N GLY A 75 -4.95 18.07 -16.90
CA GLY A 75 -4.96 18.89 -18.11
C GLY A 75 -4.40 20.26 -17.73
N ALA A 76 -3.54 20.83 -18.57
CA ALA A 76 -2.76 22.04 -18.31
C ALA A 76 -3.57 23.34 -18.09
N LYS A 77 -4.89 23.28 -17.86
CA LYS A 77 -5.70 24.42 -17.47
C LYS A 77 -5.83 24.43 -15.95
N LYS A 78 -5.31 25.49 -15.33
CA LYS A 78 -5.46 25.84 -13.92
C LYS A 78 -6.95 25.95 -13.57
N ASP A 79 -7.56 24.83 -13.21
CA ASP A 79 -8.93 24.81 -12.71
C ASP A 79 -8.87 24.87 -11.18
N SER A 80 -9.44 25.91 -10.56
CA SER A 80 -9.39 26.08 -9.10
C SER A 80 -10.00 24.89 -8.35
N GLU A 81 -10.94 24.19 -8.98
CA GLU A 81 -11.56 22.98 -8.47
C GLU A 81 -10.56 21.81 -8.39
N ALA A 82 -9.62 21.72 -9.33
CA ALA A 82 -8.57 20.70 -9.33
C ALA A 82 -7.58 20.91 -8.18
N GLU A 83 -7.22 22.17 -7.91
CA GLU A 83 -6.33 22.54 -6.81
C GLU A 83 -6.99 22.29 -5.45
N GLN A 84 -8.28 22.62 -5.31
CA GLN A 84 -9.04 22.35 -4.09
C GLN A 84 -9.15 20.85 -3.79
N LYS A 85 -9.49 20.03 -4.79
CA LYS A 85 -9.53 18.56 -4.66
C LYS A 85 -8.16 17.96 -4.34
N HIS A 86 -7.08 18.54 -4.86
CA HIS A 86 -5.72 18.13 -4.51
C HIS A 86 -5.42 18.40 -3.02
N ASN A 87 -5.75 19.59 -2.53
CA ASN A 87 -5.53 19.96 -1.13
C ASN A 87 -6.35 19.07 -0.18
N GLU A 88 -7.61 18.78 -0.52
CA GLU A 88 -8.44 17.84 0.24
C GLU A 88 -7.86 16.42 0.25
N PHE A 89 -7.28 15.96 -0.86
CA PHE A 89 -6.60 14.68 -0.94
C PHE A 89 -5.38 14.62 -0.02
N VAL A 90 -4.54 15.66 -0.05
CA VAL A 90 -3.39 15.77 0.86
C VAL A 90 -3.86 15.75 2.30
N GLU A 91 -4.90 16.51 2.65
CA GLU A 91 -5.44 16.56 4.01
C GLU A 91 -5.97 15.19 4.49
N ARG A 92 -6.69 14.46 3.63
CA ARG A 92 -7.20 13.11 3.98
C ARG A 92 -6.06 12.13 4.26
N LEU A 93 -4.99 12.15 3.46
CA LEU A 93 -3.85 11.27 3.69
C LEU A 93 -3.04 11.70 4.92
N THR A 94 -2.92 13.00 5.17
CA THR A 94 -2.31 13.50 6.39
C THR A 94 -3.07 13.07 7.63
N LYS A 95 -4.42 13.10 7.62
CA LYS A 95 -5.26 12.53 8.70
C LYS A 95 -5.06 11.03 8.91
N ARG A 96 -4.64 10.29 7.87
CA ARG A 96 -4.28 8.86 7.97
C ARG A 96 -2.83 8.62 8.42
N GLY A 97 -2.07 9.67 8.75
CA GLY A 97 -0.71 9.58 9.28
C GLY A 97 0.40 9.67 8.23
N TYR A 98 0.08 9.96 6.96
CA TYR A 98 1.09 10.23 5.94
C TYR A 98 1.61 11.66 6.04
N THR A 99 2.90 11.86 5.78
CA THR A 99 3.47 13.21 5.60
C THR A 99 3.19 13.72 4.19
N GLU A 100 3.10 15.03 3.99
CA GLU A 100 2.93 15.63 2.66
C GLU A 100 3.98 15.13 1.64
N HIS A 101 5.21 14.90 2.10
CA HIS A 101 6.28 14.38 1.25
C HIS A 101 6.03 12.92 0.82
N GLN A 102 5.46 12.08 1.70
CA GLN A 102 5.02 10.74 1.33
C GLN A 102 3.84 10.80 0.35
N VAL A 103 2.88 11.70 0.59
CA VAL A 103 1.72 11.91 -0.30
C VAL A 103 2.17 12.31 -1.70
N ARG A 104 3.08 13.28 -1.83
CA ARG A 104 3.63 13.70 -3.13
C ARG A 104 4.31 12.54 -3.85
N ARG A 105 5.17 11.77 -3.16
CA ARG A 105 5.83 10.61 -3.76
C ARG A 105 4.85 9.53 -4.22
N LEU A 106 3.77 9.31 -3.47
CA LEU A 106 2.70 8.37 -3.84
C LEU A 106 1.98 8.82 -5.11
N VAL A 107 1.61 10.10 -5.20
CA VAL A 107 0.99 10.68 -6.41
C VAL A 107 1.93 10.56 -7.61
N ASP A 108 3.20 10.93 -7.46
CA ASP A 108 4.19 10.88 -8.54
C ASP A 108 4.43 9.45 -9.04
N TRP A 109 4.42 8.47 -8.14
CA TRP A 109 4.52 7.05 -8.51
C TRP A 109 3.26 6.59 -9.25
N TYR A 110 2.08 6.90 -8.73
CA TYR A 110 0.80 6.53 -9.36
C TYR A 110 0.69 7.09 -10.77
N MET A 111 1.01 8.38 -10.96
CA MET A 111 0.99 9.02 -12.27
C MET A 111 1.98 8.38 -13.26
N ARG A 112 3.11 7.86 -12.77
CA ARG A 112 4.07 7.11 -13.61
C ARG A 112 3.52 5.75 -14.01
N VAL A 113 2.96 5.00 -13.07
CA VAL A 113 2.42 3.66 -13.33
C VAL A 113 1.16 3.71 -14.20
N SER A 114 0.24 4.63 -13.93
CA SER A 114 -0.99 4.83 -14.72
C SER A 114 -0.70 5.27 -16.17
N LYS A 115 0.36 6.05 -16.41
CA LYS A 115 0.76 6.46 -17.77
C LYS A 115 1.63 5.43 -18.51
N SER A 116 2.11 4.41 -17.82
CA SER A 116 2.92 3.34 -18.42
C SER A 116 2.10 2.11 -18.82
N GLY A 117 0.78 2.13 -18.58
CA GLY A 117 -0.18 1.09 -18.96
C GLY A 117 -1.09 1.52 -20.10
#